data_AF-A0A8C7NRS1-F1
#
_entry.id   AF-A0A8C7NRS1-F1
#
_cell.length_a   1.000
_cell.length_b   1.000
_cell.length_c   1.000
_cell.angle_alpha   90.00
_cell.angle_beta   90.00
_cell.angle_gamma   90.00
#
_symmetry.space_group_name_H-M   'P 1'
#
loop_
_entity.id
_entity.type
_entity.pdbx_description
1 polymer ?
#
loop_
_entity_poly.entity_id
_entity_poly.type
_entity_poly.pdbx_seq_one_letter_code
_entity_poly.pdbx_strand_id
1 'polypeptide(L)'
;MMSAEAPSTSLKIRLQGLECHFTWKLDDNRSKLQSLRESMIDISSSEGVLCSWTGHLYNFLAYLHHALGSTEDALQCLKKAEEAIHLNSPDDVELSLVVHYGNLAWVHYHQGELTESQTYVEKVGRLLRDNPSPCPGVVWGERAWTLNKFDVSKKAEALDCFRKALKGDPQNKVLRCGYAMAFNKSVENKNITPKLRSEMLEHLRIARELDPEDLYITVMYLQRLAESGQVEEARKLSKEVIEKPLDSFGGFGILLYFLRDYVSHDSSIDLFDLEETEYLSIKKICTQLHDHQY
;
A
#
# COMPACT_ATOMS: atom_id res chain seq x y z
N MET A 1 -42.38 1.22 26.37
CA MET A 1 -41.77 -0.04 25.89
C MET A 1 -40.63 0.33 24.97
N MET A 2 -39.39 0.25 25.47
CA MET A 2 -38.20 0.31 24.60
C MET A 2 -38.09 -1.06 23.93
N SER A 3 -38.18 -1.10 22.61
CA SER A 3 -37.92 -2.32 21.85
C SER A 3 -36.47 -2.71 22.09
N ALA A 4 -36.22 -3.89 22.64
CA ALA A 4 -34.88 -4.45 22.70
C ALA A 4 -34.37 -4.62 21.26
N GLU A 5 -33.31 -3.91 20.88
CA GLU A 5 -32.64 -4.12 19.60
C GLU A 5 -32.17 -5.58 19.52
N ALA A 6 -32.44 -6.24 18.39
CA ALA A 6 -31.94 -7.60 18.17
C ALA A 6 -30.41 -7.61 18.29
N PRO A 7 -29.80 -8.59 18.97
CA PRO A 7 -28.34 -8.64 19.22
C PRO A 7 -27.50 -8.48 17.95
N SER A 8 -27.99 -9.01 16.82
CA SER A 8 -27.36 -8.87 15.50
C SER A 8 -27.36 -7.43 14.96
N THR A 9 -28.39 -6.65 15.27
CA THR A 9 -28.53 -5.24 14.84
C THR A 9 -27.57 -4.35 15.62
N SER A 10 -27.46 -4.55 16.94
CA SER A 10 -26.52 -3.80 17.79
C SER A 10 -25.06 -4.08 17.41
N LEU A 11 -24.71 -5.36 17.16
CA LEU A 11 -23.36 -5.74 16.73
C LEU A 11 -22.99 -5.12 15.38
N LYS A 12 -23.92 -5.13 14.41
CA LYS A 12 -23.68 -4.53 13.08
C LYS A 12 -23.38 -3.03 13.16
N ILE A 13 -24.08 -2.29 14.04
CA ILE A 13 -23.80 -0.86 14.26
C ILE A 13 -22.37 -0.65 14.78
N ARG A 14 -21.93 -1.48 15.73
CA ARG A 14 -20.58 -1.40 16.28
C ARG A 14 -19.52 -1.76 15.24
N LEU A 15 -19.77 -2.76 14.40
CA LEU A 15 -18.89 -3.14 13.28
C LEU A 15 -18.74 -2.00 12.27
N GLN A 16 -19.82 -1.27 11.97
CA GLN A 16 -19.79 -0.09 11.09
C GLN A 16 -18.98 1.07 11.66
N GLY A 17 -18.79 1.12 12.98
CA GLY A 17 -17.98 2.12 13.66
C GLY A 17 -16.48 1.79 13.74
N LEU A 18 -16.05 0.61 13.28
CA LEU A 18 -14.63 0.24 13.27
C LEU A 18 -13.89 0.94 12.14
N GLU A 19 -12.60 1.24 12.33
CA GLU A 19 -11.71 1.68 11.25
C GLU A 19 -10.95 0.47 10.69
N CYS A 20 -11.47 -0.12 9.62
CA CYS A 20 -10.85 -1.25 8.93
C CYS A 20 -11.26 -1.31 7.45
N HIS A 21 -10.74 -2.27 6.70
CA HIS A 21 -10.94 -2.34 5.25
C HIS A 21 -12.42 -2.45 4.84
N PHE A 22 -13.23 -3.09 5.67
CA PHE A 22 -14.67 -3.26 5.46
C PHE A 22 -15.48 -1.96 5.61
N THR A 23 -14.95 -0.94 6.30
CA THR A 23 -15.64 0.33 6.57
C THR A 23 -15.05 1.52 5.81
N TRP A 24 -13.90 1.34 5.16
CA TRP A 24 -13.22 2.40 4.39
C TRP A 24 -13.84 2.73 3.04
N LYS A 25 -15.00 2.13 2.71
CA LYS A 25 -15.75 2.39 1.46
C LYS A 25 -14.85 2.25 0.23
N LEU A 26 -14.14 1.14 0.19
CA LEU A 26 -13.29 0.75 -0.94
C LEU A 26 -14.18 0.40 -2.15
N ASP A 27 -13.64 0.54 -3.36
CA ASP A 27 -14.32 0.15 -4.60
C ASP A 27 -14.59 -1.36 -4.59
N ASP A 28 -15.83 -1.76 -4.82
CA ASP A 28 -16.29 -3.15 -4.82
C ASP A 28 -16.25 -3.80 -6.22
N ASN A 29 -15.71 -3.10 -7.23
CA ASN A 29 -15.56 -3.65 -8.56
C ASN A 29 -14.67 -4.90 -8.56
N ARG A 30 -15.28 -6.05 -8.86
CA ARG A 30 -14.63 -7.36 -8.80
C ARG A 30 -13.35 -7.46 -9.64
N SER A 31 -13.32 -6.90 -10.85
CA SER A 31 -12.15 -6.96 -11.73
C SER A 31 -10.98 -6.14 -11.18
N LYS A 32 -11.30 -4.98 -10.58
CA LYS A 32 -10.32 -4.13 -9.90
C LYS A 32 -9.74 -4.82 -8.67
N LEU A 33 -10.60 -5.43 -7.86
CA LEU A 33 -10.19 -6.18 -6.67
C LEU A 33 -9.31 -7.39 -7.02
N GLN A 34 -9.64 -8.11 -8.11
CA GLN A 34 -8.83 -9.22 -8.59
C GLN A 34 -7.43 -8.76 -9.01
N SER A 35 -7.34 -7.70 -9.83
CA SER A 35 -6.05 -7.14 -10.24
C SER A 35 -5.23 -6.65 -9.04
N LEU A 36 -5.87 -6.00 -8.07
CA LEU A 36 -5.20 -5.58 -6.83
C LEU A 36 -4.68 -6.77 -6.03
N ARG A 37 -5.45 -7.85 -5.90
CA ARG A 37 -5.05 -9.06 -5.19
C ARG A 37 -3.81 -9.68 -5.82
N GLU A 38 -3.81 -9.86 -7.14
CA GLU A 38 -2.67 -10.40 -7.89
C GLU A 38 -1.42 -9.54 -7.65
N SER A 39 -1.53 -8.22 -7.80
CA SER A 39 -0.41 -7.32 -7.51
C SER A 39 0.07 -7.38 -6.06
N MET A 40 -0.83 -7.52 -5.08
CA MET A 40 -0.43 -7.60 -3.66
C MET A 40 0.23 -8.95 -3.34
N ILE A 41 -0.18 -10.05 -3.99
CA ILE A 41 0.46 -11.36 -3.86
C ILE A 41 1.90 -11.30 -4.40
N ASP A 42 2.09 -10.68 -5.56
CA ASP A 42 3.40 -10.54 -6.17
C ASP A 42 4.34 -9.72 -5.27
N ILE A 43 3.87 -8.59 -4.72
CA ILE A 43 4.62 -7.78 -3.74
C ILE A 43 4.92 -8.56 -2.46
N SER A 44 3.98 -9.40 -1.99
CA SER A 44 4.21 -10.20 -0.78
C SER A 44 5.24 -11.32 -0.97
N SER A 45 5.48 -11.71 -2.23
CA SER A 45 6.31 -12.85 -2.60
C SER A 45 7.69 -12.43 -3.12
N SER A 46 7.92 -11.14 -3.37
CA SER A 46 9.24 -10.63 -3.75
C SER A 46 10.22 -10.76 -2.57
N GLU A 47 11.30 -11.52 -2.78
CA GLU A 47 12.39 -11.65 -1.80
C GLU A 47 12.96 -10.28 -1.43
N GLY A 48 13.14 -10.02 -0.14
CA GLY A 48 13.68 -8.75 0.39
C GLY A 48 12.65 -7.74 0.89
N VAL A 49 11.35 -7.95 0.67
CA VAL A 49 10.26 -7.04 1.14
C VAL A 49 9.70 -7.47 2.52
N LEU A 50 10.59 -7.87 3.45
CA LEU A 50 10.26 -7.88 4.88
C LEU A 50 10.44 -6.45 5.41
N CYS A 51 9.49 -5.60 5.07
CA CYS A 51 9.47 -4.21 5.51
C CYS A 51 8.44 -4.03 6.64
N SER A 52 8.55 -2.96 7.42
CA SER A 52 7.67 -2.65 8.56
C SER A 52 6.18 -2.60 8.21
N TRP A 53 5.82 -2.62 6.92
CA TRP A 53 4.46 -2.70 6.43
C TRP A 53 3.91 -4.13 6.43
N THR A 54 4.69 -5.20 6.22
CA THR A 54 4.22 -6.53 5.76
C THR A 54 2.89 -7.02 6.38
N GLY A 55 2.68 -6.82 7.68
CA GLY A 55 1.41 -7.13 8.34
C GLY A 55 0.18 -6.41 7.77
N HIS A 56 0.27 -5.11 7.54
CA HIS A 56 -0.79 -4.30 6.93
C HIS A 56 -1.09 -4.74 5.48
N LEU A 57 -0.09 -5.24 4.75
CA LEU A 57 -0.28 -5.77 3.41
C LEU A 57 -1.10 -7.06 3.46
N TYR A 58 -0.83 -7.93 4.43
CA TYR A 58 -1.64 -9.12 4.67
C TYR A 58 -3.06 -8.80 5.17
N ASN A 59 -3.25 -7.75 5.98
CA ASN A 59 -4.60 -7.27 6.32
C ASN A 59 -5.39 -6.86 5.07
N PHE A 60 -4.75 -6.16 4.13
CA PHE A 60 -5.41 -5.78 2.88
C PHE A 60 -5.69 -6.98 1.99
N LEU A 61 -4.73 -7.89 1.83
CA LEU A 61 -4.93 -9.16 1.11
C LEU A 61 -6.11 -9.94 1.67
N ALA A 62 -6.25 -10.01 3.00
CA ALA A 62 -7.38 -10.68 3.62
C ALA A 62 -8.72 -10.08 3.21
N TYR A 63 -8.83 -8.75 3.19
CA TYR A 63 -10.01 -8.07 2.68
C TYR A 63 -10.27 -8.43 1.21
N LEU A 64 -9.24 -8.41 0.36
CA LEU A 64 -9.37 -8.74 -1.06
C LEU A 64 -9.85 -10.17 -1.28
N HIS A 65 -9.28 -11.14 -0.56
CA HIS A 65 -9.72 -12.54 -0.61
C HIS A 65 -11.18 -12.67 -0.16
N HIS A 66 -11.55 -12.07 0.97
CA HIS A 66 -12.93 -12.11 1.48
C HIS A 66 -13.93 -11.47 0.52
N ALA A 67 -13.62 -10.27 0.00
CA ALA A 67 -14.46 -9.54 -0.96
C ALA A 67 -14.63 -10.30 -2.29
N LEU A 68 -13.67 -11.16 -2.65
CA LEU A 68 -13.74 -12.02 -3.84
C LEU A 68 -14.37 -13.40 -3.56
N GLY A 69 -14.80 -13.67 -2.32
CA GLY A 69 -15.52 -14.89 -1.92
C GLY A 69 -14.65 -15.99 -1.32
N SER A 70 -13.36 -15.74 -1.05
CA SER A 70 -12.42 -16.70 -0.46
C SER A 70 -12.19 -16.41 1.03
N THR A 71 -13.09 -16.86 1.90
CA THR A 71 -12.97 -16.63 3.35
C THR A 71 -11.80 -17.38 3.98
N GLU A 72 -11.49 -18.60 3.53
CA GLU A 72 -10.38 -19.40 4.06
C GLU A 72 -9.03 -18.70 3.84
N ASP A 73 -8.77 -18.24 2.61
CA ASP A 73 -7.57 -17.48 2.28
C ASP A 73 -7.51 -16.17 3.08
N ALA A 74 -8.66 -15.53 3.30
CA ALA A 74 -8.73 -14.30 4.10
C ALA A 74 -8.26 -14.53 5.54
N LEU A 75 -8.71 -15.61 6.19
CA LEU A 75 -8.29 -15.99 7.53
C LEU A 75 -6.80 -16.37 7.56
N GLN A 76 -6.30 -17.07 6.55
CA GLN A 76 -4.87 -17.40 6.44
C GLN A 76 -4.01 -16.15 6.26
N CYS A 77 -4.47 -15.15 5.49
CA CYS A 77 -3.82 -13.84 5.39
C CYS A 77 -3.87 -13.09 6.73
N LEU A 78 -4.99 -13.09 7.44
CA LEU A 78 -5.09 -12.44 8.76
C LEU A 78 -4.11 -13.07 9.76
N LYS A 79 -3.94 -14.38 9.77
CA LYS A 79 -2.93 -15.05 10.60
C LYS A 79 -1.51 -14.56 10.27
N LYS A 80 -1.15 -14.52 8.98
CA LYS A 80 0.15 -13.97 8.54
C LYS A 80 0.31 -12.49 8.90
N ALA A 81 -0.78 -11.73 8.87
CA ALA A 81 -0.78 -10.32 9.26
C ALA A 81 -0.43 -10.16 10.73
N GLU A 82 -1.09 -10.89 11.63
CA GLU A 82 -0.84 -10.85 13.07
C GLU A 82 0.61 -11.22 13.38
N GLU A 83 1.10 -12.33 12.82
CA GLU A 83 2.50 -12.77 12.93
C GLU A 83 3.46 -11.65 12.51
N ALA A 84 3.28 -11.07 11.32
CA ALA A 84 4.14 -10.01 10.81
C ALA A 84 4.08 -8.70 11.63
N ILE A 85 2.91 -8.34 12.18
CA ILE A 85 2.78 -7.15 13.05
C ILE A 85 3.56 -7.36 14.35
N HIS A 86 3.44 -8.55 14.96
CA HIS A 86 4.20 -8.89 16.17
C HIS A 86 5.72 -8.85 15.95
N LEU A 87 6.21 -9.31 14.80
CA LEU A 87 7.65 -9.27 14.50
C LEU A 87 8.18 -7.83 14.28
N ASN A 88 7.37 -6.95 13.67
CA ASN A 88 7.84 -5.64 13.19
C ASN A 88 7.57 -4.47 14.13
N SER A 89 6.82 -4.65 15.23
CA SER A 89 6.40 -3.54 16.10
C SER A 89 6.58 -3.84 17.59
N PRO A 90 7.78 -4.22 18.08
CA PRO A 90 7.95 -4.75 19.44
C PRO A 90 7.48 -3.81 20.57
N ASP A 91 7.54 -2.49 20.35
CA ASP A 91 7.21 -1.50 21.39
C ASP A 91 5.75 -1.00 21.37
N ASP A 92 5.01 -1.19 20.25
CA ASP A 92 3.65 -0.63 20.03
C ASP A 92 2.71 -1.58 19.23
N VAL A 93 2.95 -2.91 19.31
CA VAL A 93 2.17 -3.95 18.60
C VAL A 93 0.66 -3.73 18.70
N GLU A 94 0.18 -3.39 19.90
CA GLU A 94 -1.23 -3.40 20.24
C GLU A 94 -2.06 -2.43 19.39
N LEU A 95 -1.55 -1.22 19.12
CA LEU A 95 -2.24 -0.25 18.28
C LEU A 95 -2.17 -0.61 16.79
N SER A 96 -1.11 -1.30 16.36
CA SER A 96 -0.97 -1.81 14.99
C SER A 96 -1.97 -2.93 14.69
N LEU A 97 -2.53 -3.59 15.72
CA LEU A 97 -3.55 -4.64 15.56
C LEU A 97 -5.00 -4.11 15.48
N VAL A 98 -5.24 -2.80 15.56
CA VAL A 98 -6.60 -2.23 15.53
C VAL A 98 -7.34 -2.59 14.22
N VAL A 99 -6.70 -2.36 13.07
CA VAL A 99 -7.28 -2.68 11.76
C VAL A 99 -7.43 -4.20 11.59
N HIS A 100 -6.44 -4.96 12.06
CA HIS A 100 -6.41 -6.42 12.02
C HIS A 100 -7.62 -7.02 12.76
N TYR A 101 -7.85 -6.63 14.02
CA TYR A 101 -9.02 -7.09 14.78
C TYR A 101 -10.33 -6.57 14.19
N GLY A 102 -10.34 -5.37 13.59
CA GLY A 102 -11.50 -4.90 12.85
C GLY A 102 -11.85 -5.77 11.65
N ASN A 103 -10.84 -6.24 10.90
CA ASN A 103 -11.04 -7.16 9.80
C ASN A 103 -11.54 -8.53 10.29
N LEU A 104 -10.93 -9.11 11.33
CA LEU A 104 -11.40 -10.37 11.94
C LEU A 104 -12.85 -10.27 12.40
N ALA A 105 -13.23 -9.17 13.06
CA ALA A 105 -14.60 -8.95 13.52
C ALA A 105 -15.61 -9.01 12.36
N TRP A 106 -15.28 -8.43 11.21
CA TRP A 106 -16.13 -8.47 10.01
C TRP A 106 -16.14 -9.84 9.32
N VAL A 107 -15.00 -10.53 9.22
CA VAL A 107 -14.93 -11.87 8.62
C VAL A 107 -15.80 -12.85 9.40
N HIS A 108 -15.63 -12.92 10.73
CA HIS A 108 -16.45 -13.77 11.61
C HIS A 108 -17.94 -13.40 11.54
N TYR A 109 -18.27 -12.10 11.47
CA TYR A 109 -19.65 -11.66 11.31
C TYR A 109 -20.29 -12.21 10.01
N HIS A 110 -19.57 -12.15 8.88
CA HIS A 110 -20.05 -12.67 7.61
C HIS A 110 -20.21 -14.20 7.60
N GLN A 111 -19.46 -14.92 8.43
CA GLN A 111 -19.61 -16.38 8.63
C GLN A 111 -20.76 -16.75 9.57
N GLY A 112 -21.39 -15.78 10.25
CA GLY A 112 -22.43 -16.02 11.25
C GLY A 112 -21.89 -16.32 12.66
N GLU A 113 -20.57 -16.18 12.86
CA GLU A 113 -19.86 -16.42 14.11
C GLU A 113 -19.93 -15.16 14.99
N LEU A 114 -21.14 -14.88 15.49
CA LEU A 114 -21.45 -13.61 16.16
C LEU A 114 -20.68 -13.42 17.49
N THR A 115 -20.38 -14.50 18.20
CA THR A 115 -19.64 -14.47 19.48
C THR A 115 -18.18 -14.07 19.25
N GLU A 116 -17.55 -14.67 18.24
CA GLU A 116 -16.19 -14.39 17.81
C GLU A 116 -16.09 -12.95 17.30
N SER A 117 -17.02 -12.55 16.43
CA SER A 117 -17.13 -11.16 15.97
C SER A 117 -17.22 -10.17 17.14
N GLN A 118 -18.12 -10.43 18.07
CA GLN A 118 -18.31 -9.61 19.28
C GLN A 118 -17.04 -9.51 20.13
N THR A 119 -16.27 -10.60 20.23
CA THR A 119 -15.00 -10.65 20.96
C THR A 119 -13.96 -9.72 20.33
N TYR A 120 -13.85 -9.71 19.00
CA TYR A 120 -12.91 -8.81 18.31
C TYR A 120 -13.33 -7.34 18.37
N VAL A 121 -14.64 -7.04 18.29
CA VAL A 121 -15.14 -5.67 18.51
C VAL A 121 -14.74 -5.17 19.91
N GLU A 122 -14.83 -6.03 20.94
CA GLU A 122 -14.39 -5.68 22.29
C GLU A 122 -12.89 -5.50 22.42
N LYS A 123 -12.08 -6.32 21.71
CA LYS A 123 -10.63 -6.13 21.64
C LYS A 123 -10.27 -4.76 21.08
N VAL A 124 -10.84 -4.37 19.94
CA VAL A 124 -10.64 -3.01 19.37
C VAL A 124 -11.08 -1.93 20.37
N GLY A 125 -12.23 -2.11 21.01
CA GLY A 125 -12.73 -1.18 22.01
C GLY A 125 -11.82 -1.03 23.24
N ARG A 126 -11.15 -2.10 23.69
CA ARG A 126 -10.15 -2.03 24.78
C ARG A 126 -8.93 -1.24 24.34
N LEU A 127 -8.34 -1.61 23.20
CA LEU A 127 -7.15 -0.95 22.64
C LEU A 127 -7.31 0.57 22.50
N LEU A 128 -8.47 1.02 22.02
CA LEU A 128 -8.75 2.44 21.81
C LEU A 128 -9.12 3.19 23.11
N ARG A 129 -9.60 2.51 24.15
CA ARG A 129 -9.88 3.15 25.45
C ARG A 129 -8.61 3.40 26.24
N ASP A 130 -7.66 2.47 26.15
CA ASP A 130 -6.42 2.53 26.91
C ASP A 130 -5.43 3.55 26.31
N ASN A 131 -5.78 4.16 25.17
CA ASN A 131 -4.97 5.15 24.45
C ASN A 131 -5.72 6.48 24.27
N PRO A 132 -5.10 7.64 24.58
CA PRO A 132 -5.77 8.95 24.58
C PRO A 132 -6.08 9.52 23.17
N SER A 133 -5.57 8.91 22.10
CA SER A 133 -5.91 9.32 20.72
C SER A 133 -7.12 8.54 20.21
N PRO A 134 -8.19 9.20 19.73
CA PRO A 134 -9.38 8.54 19.17
C PRO A 134 -9.10 7.60 18.00
N CYS A 135 -7.96 7.80 17.31
CA CYS A 135 -7.51 6.93 16.22
C CYS A 135 -5.97 6.99 16.13
N PRO A 136 -5.27 5.87 16.33
CA PRO A 136 -3.81 5.82 16.25
C PRO A 136 -3.27 6.26 14.88
N GLY A 137 -2.09 6.89 14.86
CA GLY A 137 -1.42 7.28 13.61
C GLY A 137 -1.21 6.10 12.64
N VAL A 138 -0.98 4.90 13.19
CA VAL A 138 -0.83 3.65 12.44
C VAL A 138 -2.10 3.27 11.64
N VAL A 139 -3.29 3.49 12.20
CA VAL A 139 -4.57 3.23 11.50
C VAL A 139 -4.74 4.19 10.32
N TRP A 140 -4.41 5.47 10.51
CA TRP A 140 -4.43 6.43 9.41
C TRP A 140 -3.40 6.10 8.33
N GLY A 141 -2.23 5.60 8.71
CA GLY A 141 -1.19 5.15 7.79
C GLY A 141 -1.66 3.98 6.92
N GLU A 142 -2.20 2.94 7.54
CA GLU A 142 -2.74 1.76 6.83
C GLU A 142 -3.90 2.15 5.90
N ARG A 143 -4.84 2.97 6.40
CA ARG A 143 -5.95 3.49 5.58
C ARG A 143 -5.45 4.28 4.38
N ALA A 144 -4.48 5.17 4.58
CA ALA A 144 -3.93 5.99 3.50
C ALA A 144 -3.31 5.12 2.40
N TRP A 145 -2.51 4.15 2.80
CA TRP A 145 -1.85 3.24 1.89
C TRP A 145 -2.81 2.35 1.11
N THR A 146 -3.85 1.83 1.77
CA THR A 146 -4.92 1.08 1.10
C THR A 146 -5.65 1.96 0.09
N LEU A 147 -6.09 3.16 0.47
CA LEU A 147 -6.79 4.08 -0.42
C LEU A 147 -5.92 4.50 -1.63
N ASN A 148 -4.60 4.63 -1.45
CA ASN A 148 -3.67 4.99 -2.52
C ASN A 148 -3.62 3.97 -3.67
N LYS A 149 -4.10 2.73 -3.46
CA LYS A 149 -4.18 1.68 -4.49
C LYS A 149 -5.39 1.84 -5.43
N PHE A 150 -6.36 2.68 -5.08
CA PHE A 150 -7.60 2.89 -5.83
C PHE A 150 -7.50 4.10 -6.77
N ASP A 151 -8.62 4.63 -7.23
CA ASP A 151 -8.69 5.72 -8.22
C ASP A 151 -8.17 7.08 -7.69
N VAL A 152 -8.27 8.11 -8.53
CA VAL A 152 -7.83 9.49 -8.21
C VAL A 152 -8.61 10.07 -7.01
N SER A 153 -9.91 9.78 -6.90
CA SER A 153 -10.74 10.25 -5.79
C SER A 153 -10.28 9.65 -4.46
N LYS A 154 -10.01 8.34 -4.44
CA LYS A 154 -9.49 7.65 -3.26
C LYS A 154 -8.07 8.10 -2.90
N LYS A 155 -7.23 8.45 -3.88
CA LYS A 155 -5.93 9.07 -3.61
C LYS A 155 -6.05 10.43 -2.93
N ALA A 156 -7.04 11.24 -3.27
CA ALA A 156 -7.29 12.50 -2.56
C ALA A 156 -7.67 12.24 -1.08
N GLU A 157 -8.53 11.25 -0.81
CA GLU A 157 -8.84 10.83 0.57
C GLU A 157 -7.60 10.26 1.29
N ALA A 158 -6.72 9.56 0.57
CA ALA A 158 -5.47 9.03 1.10
C ALA A 158 -4.53 10.13 1.60
N LEU A 159 -4.48 11.28 0.92
CA LEU A 159 -3.63 12.42 1.34
C LEU A 159 -4.01 12.94 2.73
N ASP A 160 -5.29 13.03 3.03
CA ASP A 160 -5.76 13.46 4.35
C ASP A 160 -5.42 12.43 5.43
N CYS A 161 -5.51 11.14 5.10
CA CYS A 161 -5.10 10.06 5.99
C CYS A 161 -3.58 10.11 6.26
N PHE A 162 -2.75 10.26 5.23
CA PHE A 162 -1.30 10.43 5.38
C PHE A 162 -0.95 11.64 6.23
N ARG A 163 -1.61 12.79 6.03
CA ARG A 163 -1.40 14.00 6.86
C ARG A 163 -1.72 13.74 8.32
N LYS A 164 -2.80 13.02 8.62
CA LYS A 164 -3.16 12.65 10.00
C LYS A 164 -2.12 11.71 10.61
N ALA A 165 -1.65 10.71 9.87
CA ALA A 165 -0.61 9.80 10.33
C ALA A 165 0.71 10.54 10.62
N LEU A 166 1.13 11.43 9.71
CA LEU A 166 2.36 12.23 9.83
C LEU A 166 2.31 13.29 10.95
N LYS A 167 1.15 13.59 11.55
CA LYS A 167 1.12 14.43 12.77
C LYS A 167 1.71 13.71 13.97
N GLY A 168 1.55 12.39 14.05
CA GLY A 168 2.11 11.56 15.11
C GLY A 168 3.57 11.22 14.88
N ASP A 169 3.95 10.98 13.61
CA ASP A 169 5.33 10.69 13.23
C ASP A 169 5.75 11.47 11.96
N PRO A 170 6.19 12.74 12.11
CA PRO A 170 6.49 13.61 10.97
C PRO A 170 7.68 13.19 10.12
N GLN A 171 8.57 12.35 10.65
CA GLN A 171 9.80 11.89 9.99
C GLN A 171 9.68 10.45 9.48
N ASN A 172 8.50 9.83 9.60
CA ASN A 172 8.25 8.50 9.08
C ASN A 172 8.48 8.44 7.56
N LYS A 173 9.60 7.85 7.14
CA LYS A 173 9.97 7.78 5.72
C LYS A 173 8.92 7.05 4.88
N VAL A 174 8.33 5.96 5.41
CA VAL A 174 7.29 5.18 4.71
C VAL A 174 6.05 6.05 4.47
N LEU A 175 5.54 6.75 5.48
CA LEU A 175 4.39 7.65 5.30
C LEU A 175 4.70 8.84 4.39
N ARG A 176 5.94 9.36 4.41
CA ARG A 176 6.38 10.45 3.52
C ARG A 176 6.44 10.00 2.06
N CYS A 177 6.97 8.81 1.79
CA CYS A 177 6.94 8.20 0.46
C CYS A 177 5.49 8.01 0.00
N GLY A 178 4.65 7.40 0.83
CA GLY A 178 3.22 7.21 0.52
C GLY A 178 2.49 8.51 0.19
N TYR A 179 2.72 9.56 0.98
CA TYR A 179 2.16 10.89 0.71
C TYR A 179 2.64 11.46 -0.62
N ALA A 180 3.94 11.44 -0.89
CA ALA A 180 4.51 11.97 -2.13
C ALA A 180 3.98 11.23 -3.37
N MET A 181 3.85 9.90 -3.30
CA MET A 181 3.26 9.06 -4.33
C MET A 181 1.80 9.40 -4.58
N ALA A 182 0.99 9.44 -3.51
CA ALA A 182 -0.42 9.76 -3.60
C ALA A 182 -0.62 11.17 -4.18
N PHE A 183 0.18 12.14 -3.74
CA PHE A 183 0.03 13.52 -4.16
C PHE A 183 0.28 13.66 -5.64
N ASN A 184 1.39 13.09 -6.13
CA ASN A 184 1.76 13.11 -7.55
C ASN A 184 0.82 12.31 -8.48
N LYS A 185 -0.06 11.47 -7.91
CA LYS A 185 -1.07 10.70 -8.66
C LYS A 185 -2.52 11.13 -8.38
N SER A 186 -2.72 12.16 -7.55
CA SER A 186 -4.05 12.62 -7.12
C SER A 186 -4.71 13.60 -8.09
N VAL A 187 -4.02 14.01 -9.14
CA VAL A 187 -4.51 14.98 -10.13
C VAL A 187 -4.08 14.53 -11.52
N GLU A 188 -5.01 14.59 -12.48
CA GLU A 188 -4.70 14.33 -13.89
C GLU A 188 -3.69 15.35 -14.44
N ASN A 189 -2.73 14.91 -15.27
CA ASN A 189 -1.64 15.75 -15.76
C ASN A 189 -2.10 17.08 -16.38
N LYS A 190 -3.21 17.09 -17.13
CA LYS A 190 -3.79 18.29 -17.75
C LYS A 190 -4.25 19.36 -16.75
N ASN A 191 -4.54 18.96 -15.51
CA ASN A 191 -5.03 19.83 -14.44
C ASN A 191 -3.89 20.33 -13.52
N ILE A 192 -2.64 19.96 -13.79
CA ILE A 192 -1.49 20.31 -12.93
C ILE A 192 -0.97 21.71 -13.31
N THR A 193 -1.25 22.68 -12.44
CA THR A 193 -0.72 24.04 -12.54
C THR A 193 0.79 24.09 -12.25
N PRO A 194 1.53 25.12 -12.70
CA PRO A 194 2.95 25.28 -12.38
C PRO A 194 3.23 25.28 -10.87
N LYS A 195 2.40 25.96 -10.07
CA LYS A 195 2.52 25.98 -8.61
C LYS A 195 2.36 24.58 -8.01
N LEU A 196 1.32 23.86 -8.42
CA LEU A 196 1.06 22.51 -7.93
C LEU A 196 2.19 21.55 -8.33
N ARG A 197 2.75 21.71 -9.54
CA ARG A 197 3.90 20.94 -10.01
C ARG A 197 5.12 21.13 -9.12
N SER A 198 5.43 22.37 -8.73
CA SER A 198 6.53 22.67 -7.82
C SER A 198 6.31 22.06 -6.43
N GLU A 199 5.10 22.15 -5.88
CA GLU A 199 4.77 21.52 -4.58
C GLU A 199 4.91 19.99 -4.64
N MET A 200 4.42 19.38 -5.72
CA MET A 200 4.54 17.94 -5.97
C MET A 200 6.00 17.47 -6.08
N LEU A 201 6.84 18.25 -6.78
CA LEU A 201 8.27 17.98 -6.92
C LEU A 201 8.98 18.08 -5.56
N GLU A 202 8.65 19.09 -4.76
CA GLU A 202 9.24 19.29 -3.43
C GLU A 202 8.93 18.13 -2.48
N HIS A 203 7.69 17.62 -2.49
CA HIS A 203 7.35 16.44 -1.69
C HIS A 203 8.08 15.18 -2.12
N LEU A 204 8.35 15.00 -3.42
CA LEU A 204 9.18 13.91 -3.92
C LEU A 204 10.65 14.08 -3.52
N ARG A 205 11.17 15.31 -3.55
CA ARG A 205 12.53 15.64 -3.07
C ARG A 205 12.70 15.25 -1.61
N ILE A 206 11.79 15.70 -0.75
CA ILE A 206 11.80 15.39 0.69
C ILE A 206 11.72 13.87 0.93
N ALA A 207 10.82 13.16 0.21
CA ALA A 207 10.71 11.71 0.35
C ALA A 207 12.00 11.00 -0.06
N ARG A 208 12.62 11.39 -1.17
CA ARG A 208 13.90 10.83 -1.65
C ARG A 208 15.05 11.10 -0.68
N GLU A 209 15.10 12.28 -0.07
CA GLU A 209 16.12 12.63 0.92
C GLU A 209 16.00 11.80 2.21
N LEU A 210 14.77 11.41 2.57
CA LEU A 210 14.49 10.56 3.72
C LEU A 210 14.70 9.06 3.44
N ASP A 211 14.48 8.61 2.20
CA ASP A 211 14.71 7.22 1.77
C ASP A 211 15.40 7.14 0.39
N PRO A 212 16.72 7.35 0.32
CA PRO A 212 17.46 7.39 -0.96
C PRO A 212 17.48 6.06 -1.73
N GLU A 213 17.17 4.95 -1.06
CA GLU A 213 17.10 3.62 -1.67
C GLU A 213 15.72 3.28 -2.24
N ASP A 214 14.71 4.12 -2.00
CA ASP A 214 13.39 3.97 -2.63
C ASP A 214 13.48 4.39 -4.11
N LEU A 215 13.72 3.40 -4.97
CA LEU A 215 13.81 3.59 -6.42
C LEU A 215 12.52 4.10 -7.01
N TYR A 216 11.37 3.66 -6.48
CA TYR A 216 10.08 4.08 -6.98
C TYR A 216 9.86 5.58 -6.78
N ILE A 217 10.19 6.12 -5.60
CA ILE A 217 10.18 7.56 -5.33
C ILE A 217 11.20 8.30 -6.20
N THR A 218 12.39 7.73 -6.37
CA THR A 218 13.44 8.33 -7.20
C THR A 218 13.01 8.45 -8.66
N VAL A 219 12.36 7.43 -9.21
CA VAL A 219 11.79 7.45 -10.56
C VAL A 219 10.61 8.40 -10.69
N MET A 220 9.74 8.50 -9.68
CA MET A 220 8.71 9.54 -9.68
C MET A 220 9.30 10.96 -9.65
N TYR A 221 10.36 11.16 -8.86
CA TYR A 221 11.09 12.43 -8.81
C TYR A 221 11.70 12.79 -10.16
N LEU A 222 12.44 11.88 -10.81
CA LEU A 222 13.09 12.17 -12.09
C LEU A 222 12.06 12.50 -13.18
N GLN A 223 10.94 11.77 -13.23
CA GLN A 223 9.86 12.05 -14.17
C GLN A 223 9.29 13.46 -13.94
N ARG A 224 8.99 13.79 -12.68
CA ARG A 224 8.43 15.11 -12.33
C ARG A 224 9.42 16.25 -12.54
N LEU A 225 10.72 15.99 -12.37
CA LEU A 225 11.80 16.93 -12.64
C LEU A 225 11.84 17.28 -14.15
N ALA A 226 11.76 16.27 -15.01
CA ALA A 226 11.69 16.43 -16.45
C ALA A 226 10.44 17.20 -16.91
N GLU A 227 9.27 16.85 -16.35
CA GLU A 227 7.99 17.56 -16.57
C GLU A 227 8.04 19.03 -16.12
N SER A 228 8.96 19.37 -15.22
CA SER A 228 9.21 20.74 -14.74
C SER A 228 10.23 21.50 -15.60
N GLY A 229 10.71 20.91 -16.69
CA GLY A 229 11.69 21.49 -17.61
C GLY A 229 13.15 21.22 -17.25
N GLN A 230 13.42 20.51 -16.15
CA GLN A 230 14.77 20.18 -15.68
C GLN A 230 15.26 18.86 -16.27
N VAL A 231 15.21 18.75 -17.61
CA VAL A 231 15.44 17.49 -18.34
C VAL A 231 16.87 16.99 -18.20
N GLU A 232 17.87 17.88 -18.21
CA GLU A 232 19.28 17.46 -18.13
C GLU A 232 19.62 16.82 -16.78
N GLU A 233 19.10 17.38 -15.68
CA GLU A 233 19.25 16.80 -14.35
C GLU A 233 18.51 15.45 -14.26
N ALA A 234 17.31 15.36 -14.82
CA ALA A 234 16.55 14.11 -14.87
C ALA A 234 17.28 13.01 -15.67
N ARG A 235 17.93 13.37 -16.78
CA ARG A 235 18.76 12.46 -17.60
C ARG A 235 20.01 11.98 -16.87
N LYS A 236 20.60 12.82 -16.02
CA LYS A 236 21.72 12.41 -15.18
C LYS A 236 21.25 11.40 -14.14
N LEU A 237 20.16 11.72 -13.44
CA LEU A 237 19.58 10.84 -12.42
C LEU A 237 19.11 9.49 -12.99
N SER A 238 18.56 9.47 -14.21
CA SER A 238 18.11 8.21 -14.82
C SER A 238 19.27 7.23 -15.03
N LYS A 239 20.49 7.70 -15.30
CA LYS A 239 21.66 6.82 -15.43
C LYS A 239 22.00 6.13 -14.11
N GLU A 240 21.93 6.88 -13.00
CA GLU A 240 22.15 6.34 -11.65
C GLU A 240 21.10 5.28 -11.28
N VAL A 241 19.85 5.48 -11.72
CA VAL A 241 18.74 4.54 -11.45
C VAL A 241 18.87 3.24 -12.25
N ILE A 242 19.28 3.31 -13.52
CA ILE A 242 19.44 2.13 -14.40
C ILE A 242 20.55 1.19 -13.91
N GLU A 243 21.54 1.71 -13.18
CA GLU A 243 22.63 0.90 -12.60
C GLU A 243 22.18 0.11 -11.36
N LYS A 244 21.01 0.39 -10.79
CA LYS A 244 20.47 -0.31 -9.62
C LYS A 244 19.51 -1.43 -10.07
N PRO A 245 19.42 -2.55 -9.32
CA PRO A 245 18.44 -3.58 -9.61
C PRO A 245 17.03 -3.00 -9.45
N LEU A 246 16.36 -2.79 -10.58
CA LEU A 246 14.98 -2.34 -10.65
C LEU A 246 14.10 -3.58 -10.64
N ASP A 247 13.23 -3.72 -9.63
CA ASP A 247 12.13 -4.65 -9.74
C ASP A 247 10.93 -3.98 -10.46
N SER A 248 9.99 -4.80 -10.91
CA SER A 248 8.75 -4.32 -11.56
C SER A 248 7.93 -3.35 -10.68
N PHE A 249 8.17 -3.32 -9.37
CA PHE A 249 7.53 -2.45 -8.39
C PHE A 249 8.30 -1.14 -8.14
N GLY A 250 9.57 -1.06 -8.56
CA GLY A 250 10.51 0.04 -8.41
C GLY A 250 10.34 1.18 -9.41
N GLY A 251 9.25 1.17 -10.17
CA GLY A 251 8.89 2.25 -11.08
C GLY A 251 9.39 2.05 -12.51
N PHE A 252 9.76 0.82 -12.87
CA PHE A 252 10.26 0.46 -14.21
C PHE A 252 9.40 1.05 -15.34
N GLY A 253 8.08 0.89 -15.29
CA GLY A 253 7.18 1.46 -16.30
C GLY A 253 7.24 3.00 -16.40
N ILE A 254 7.45 3.70 -15.27
CA ILE A 254 7.63 5.17 -15.27
C ILE A 254 8.98 5.54 -15.90
N LEU A 255 10.03 4.76 -15.62
CA LEU A 255 11.34 4.97 -16.22
C LEU A 255 11.32 4.75 -17.73
N LEU A 256 10.62 3.73 -18.23
CA LEU A 256 10.40 3.53 -19.67
C LEU A 256 9.72 4.74 -20.32
N TYR A 257 8.66 5.26 -19.69
CA TYR A 257 7.99 6.47 -20.17
C TYR A 257 8.94 7.68 -20.19
N PHE A 258 9.75 7.86 -19.15
CA PHE A 258 10.75 8.90 -19.11
C PHE A 258 11.75 8.77 -20.26
N LEU A 259 12.34 7.59 -20.45
CA LEU A 259 13.34 7.35 -21.50
C LEU A 259 12.75 7.62 -22.88
N ARG A 260 11.54 7.12 -23.15
CA ARG A 260 10.86 7.35 -24.42
C ARG A 260 10.61 8.84 -24.68
N ASP A 261 10.08 9.56 -23.69
CA ASP A 261 9.60 10.93 -23.89
C ASP A 261 10.73 11.98 -23.79
N TYR A 262 11.77 11.68 -23.02
CA TYR A 262 12.82 12.64 -22.68
C TYR A 262 14.23 12.20 -23.03
N VAL A 263 14.48 10.98 -23.54
CA VAL A 263 15.81 10.51 -23.98
C VAL A 263 15.78 10.11 -25.46
N SER A 264 15.22 8.94 -25.76
CA SER A 264 14.95 8.41 -27.10
C SER A 264 14.02 7.18 -27.00
N HIS A 265 13.31 6.88 -28.09
CA HIS A 265 12.49 5.67 -28.16
C HIS A 265 13.34 4.40 -28.02
N ASP A 266 14.51 4.37 -28.67
CA ASP A 266 15.42 3.21 -28.65
C ASP A 266 15.93 2.93 -27.24
N SER A 267 16.25 3.95 -26.44
CA SER A 267 16.67 3.75 -25.05
C SER A 267 15.59 3.11 -24.17
N SER A 268 14.31 3.33 -24.47
CA SER A 268 13.22 2.62 -23.79
C SER A 268 13.14 1.15 -24.23
N ILE A 269 13.44 0.82 -25.48
CA ILE A 269 13.48 -0.57 -25.97
C ILE A 269 14.67 -1.30 -25.35
N ASP A 270 15.85 -0.69 -25.37
CA ASP A 270 17.07 -1.28 -24.82
C ASP A 270 16.90 -1.66 -23.34
N LEU A 271 16.27 -0.80 -22.54
CA LEU A 271 16.00 -1.08 -21.13
C LEU A 271 14.97 -2.21 -20.95
N PHE A 272 13.94 -2.26 -21.80
CA PHE A 272 12.94 -3.32 -21.79
C PHE A 272 13.56 -4.68 -22.11
N ASP A 273 14.38 -4.74 -23.16
CA ASP A 273 15.07 -5.96 -23.58
C ASP A 273 16.09 -6.44 -22.52
N LEU A 274 16.74 -5.49 -21.80
CA LEU A 274 17.64 -5.79 -20.70
C LEU A 274 16.89 -6.45 -19.52
N GLU A 275 15.77 -5.86 -19.08
CA GLU A 275 14.93 -6.45 -18.02
C GLU A 275 14.41 -7.82 -18.45
N GLU A 276 13.94 -7.98 -19.69
CA GLU A 276 13.47 -9.28 -20.18
C GLU A 276 14.59 -10.32 -20.15
N THR A 277 15.83 -9.94 -20.47
CA THR A 277 16.99 -10.85 -20.46
C THR A 277 17.43 -11.24 -19.04
N GLU A 278 17.44 -10.30 -18.09
CA GLU A 278 17.74 -10.58 -16.68
C GLU A 278 16.59 -11.35 -16.01
N TYR A 279 15.34 -10.98 -16.29
CA TYR A 279 14.14 -11.68 -15.82
C TYR A 279 14.04 -13.09 -16.42
N LEU A 280 14.37 -13.30 -17.71
CA LEU A 280 14.49 -14.63 -18.30
C LEU A 280 15.61 -15.45 -17.67
N SER A 281 16.72 -14.81 -17.29
CA SER A 281 17.86 -15.47 -16.64
C SER A 281 17.49 -15.92 -15.22
N ILE A 282 16.76 -15.09 -14.47
CA ILE A 282 16.21 -15.43 -13.15
C ILE A 282 15.13 -16.51 -13.28
N LYS A 283 14.22 -16.39 -14.26
CA LYS A 283 13.15 -17.37 -14.49
C LYS A 283 13.69 -18.72 -14.97
N LYS A 284 14.74 -18.76 -15.81
CA LYS A 284 15.45 -19.99 -16.22
C LYS A 284 16.16 -20.67 -15.05
N ILE A 285 16.78 -19.90 -14.15
CA ILE A 285 17.40 -20.46 -12.94
C ILE A 285 16.33 -21.05 -12.01
N CYS A 286 15.17 -20.42 -11.88
CA CYS A 286 14.06 -20.95 -11.09
C CYS A 286 13.32 -22.13 -11.77
N THR A 287 13.31 -22.25 -13.10
CA THR A 287 12.78 -23.46 -13.77
C THR A 287 13.78 -24.62 -13.80
N GLN A 288 15.09 -24.36 -13.78
CA GLN A 288 16.11 -25.42 -13.73
C GLN A 288 16.37 -25.98 -12.32
N LEU A 289 15.85 -25.34 -11.28
CA LEU A 289 15.90 -25.82 -9.89
C LEU A 289 14.64 -26.61 -9.46
N HIS A 290 13.70 -26.90 -10.37
CA HIS A 290 12.58 -27.82 -10.13
C HIS A 290 12.61 -29.11 -10.98
N ASP A 291 13.60 -29.29 -11.86
CA ASP A 291 13.81 -30.54 -12.63
C ASP A 291 15.01 -31.38 -12.15
N HIS A 292 15.55 -31.08 -10.96
CA HIS A 292 16.55 -31.91 -10.28
C HIS A 292 16.15 -32.22 -8.84
N GLN A 293 15.01 -32.89 -8.67
CA GLN A 293 14.82 -33.86 -7.58
C GLN A 293 13.69 -34.83 -7.95
N TYR A 294 14.10 -36.08 -8.18
CA TYR A 294 13.39 -37.29 -8.64
C TYR A 294 13.31 -37.51 -10.15
#